data_AF-A0A0D6S742-F1
#
_entry.id   AF-A0A0D6S742-F1
#
_cell.length_a   1.000
_cell.length_b   1.000
_cell.length_c   1.000
_cell.angle_alpha   90.00
_cell.angle_beta   90.00
_cell.angle_gamma   90.00
#
_symmetry.space_group_name_H-M   'P 1'
#
loop_
_entity.id
_entity.type
_entity.pdbx_description
1 polymer ?
#
loop_
_entity_poly.entity_id
_entity_poly.type
_entity_poly.pdbx_seq_one_letter_code
_entity_poly.pdbx_strand_id
1 'polypeptide(L)' 'MLGFRQDEDGHWVALLSCGHTQHLRHQPPWQSRAWVLDPRQREAHLGQPFACGWCAREQDTEDKD' A
#
# COMPACT_ATOMS: atom_id res chain seq x y z
N MET A 1 2.23 6.40 -5.36
CA MET A 1 2.20 6.47 -3.89
C MET A 1 2.62 7.87 -3.49
N LEU A 2 1.87 8.54 -2.61
CA LEU A 2 2.11 9.93 -2.24
C LEU A 2 2.88 10.09 -0.93
N GLY A 3 2.80 9.10 -0.04
CA GLY A 3 3.43 9.19 1.27
C GLY A 3 3.23 7.94 2.11
N PHE A 4 3.78 7.98 3.32
CA PHE A 4 3.60 6.95 4.33
C PHE A 4 3.26 7.60 5.67
N ARG A 5 2.53 6.87 6.50
CA ARG A 5 2.45 7.11 7.94
C ARG A 5 2.56 5.79 8.68
N GLN A 6 2.83 5.84 9.98
CA GLN A 6 2.57 4.70 10.85
C GLN A 6 1.20 4.86 11.49
N ASP A 7 0.49 3.74 11.69
CA ASP A 7 -0.68 3.72 12.58
C ASP A 7 -0.26 3.61 14.05
N GLU A 8 -1.23 3.54 14.95
CA GLU A 8 -1.02 3.49 16.41
C GLU A 8 -0.21 2.28 16.87
N ASP A 9 -0.26 1.19 16.11
CA ASP A 9 0.52 -0.04 16.35
C ASP A 9 1.91 -0.01 15.69
N GLY A 10 2.27 1.10 15.03
CA GLY A 10 3.54 1.25 14.32
C GLY A 10 3.58 0.59 12.94
N HIS A 11 2.46 0.11 12.39
CA HIS A 11 2.44 -0.48 11.05
C HIS A 11 2.45 0.61 9.97
N TRP A 12 3.21 0.37 8.90
CA TRP A 12 3.27 1.29 7.77
C TRP A 12 1.98 1.29 6.95
N VAL A 13 1.48 2.49 6.67
CA VAL A 13 0.31 2.75 5.83
C VAL A 13 0.73 3.68 4.69
N ALA A 14 0.56 3.21 3.45
CA ALA A 14 0.76 4.02 2.26
C ALA A 14 -0.45 4.92 1.99
N LEU A 15 -0.18 6.18 1.62
CA LEU A 15 -1.15 7.12 1.08
C LEU A 15 -1.12 7.00 -0.45
N LEU A 16 -2.23 6.63 -1.09
CA LEU A 16 -2.30 6.42 -2.53
C LEU A 16 -2.90 7.62 -3.25
N SER A 17 -2.56 7.79 -4.53
CA SER A 17 -3.06 8.90 -5.36
C SER A 17 -4.55 8.82 -5.68
N CYS A 18 -5.16 7.64 -5.54
CA CYS A 18 -6.61 7.46 -5.63
C CYS A 18 -7.36 7.88 -4.35
N GLY A 19 -6.67 8.40 -3.34
CA GLY A 19 -7.27 8.81 -2.05
C GLY A 19 -7.37 7.69 -1.02
N HIS A 20 -7.28 6.42 -1.44
CA HIS A 20 -7.26 5.28 -0.52
C HIS A 20 -5.92 5.10 0.20
N THR A 21 -5.96 4.32 1.29
CA THR A 21 -4.77 3.91 2.04
C THR A 21 -4.56 2.40 1.98
N GLN A 22 -3.31 1.96 2.07
CA GLN A 22 -2.96 0.54 2.06
C GLN A 22 -1.96 0.22 3.18
N HIS A 23 -2.32 -0.71 4.07
CA HIS A 23 -1.36 -1.29 5.01
C HIS A 23 -0.26 -2.04 4.25
N LEU A 24 0.98 -1.78 4.63
CA LEU A 24 2.18 -2.40 4.10
C LEU A 24 2.80 -3.27 5.21
N ARG A 25 2.42 -4.55 5.25
CA ARG A 25 2.96 -5.50 6.22
C ARG A 25 4.06 -6.34 5.56
N HIS A 26 5.07 -6.71 6.34
CA HIS A 26 6.02 -7.75 5.95
C HIS A 26 5.79 -8.94 6.89
N GLN A 27 5.00 -9.91 6.42
CA GLN A 27 4.63 -11.12 7.15
C GLN A 27 4.80 -12.35 6.24
N PRO A 28 6.04 -12.78 5.93
CA PRO A 28 6.27 -14.02 5.20
C PRO A 28 5.68 -15.24 5.94
N PRO A 29 5.15 -16.26 5.24
CA PRO A 29 5.05 -16.37 3.78
C PRO A 29 3.88 -15.59 3.15
N TRP A 30 2.95 -15.08 3.97
CA TRP A 30 1.68 -14.51 3.54
C TRP A 30 1.81 -13.18 2.79
N GLN A 31 2.77 -12.33 3.18
CA GLN A 31 3.03 -11.05 2.54
C GLN A 31 4.51 -10.67 2.62
N SER A 32 5.22 -10.72 1.49
CA SER A 32 6.63 -10.32 1.42
C SER A 32 6.79 -8.90 0.87
N ARG A 33 6.92 -7.92 1.78
CA ARG A 33 7.27 -6.53 1.46
C ARG A 33 8.51 -6.04 2.22
N ALA A 34 9.64 -6.72 2.07
CA ALA A 34 10.85 -6.42 2.86
C ALA A 34 11.30 -4.95 2.74
N TRP A 35 11.08 -4.34 1.56
CA TRP A 35 11.39 -2.94 1.28
C TRP A 35 10.68 -1.95 2.22
N VAL A 36 9.54 -2.33 2.81
CA VAL A 36 8.83 -1.45 3.75
C VAL A 36 9.62 -1.24 5.04
N LEU A 37 10.56 -2.11 5.38
CA LEU A 37 11.31 -2.02 6.63
C LEU A 37 12.48 -1.03 6.52
N ASP A 38 13.05 -0.85 5.32
CA ASP A 38 14.16 0.07 5.07
C ASP A 38 13.64 1.48 4.69
N PRO A 39 13.96 2.53 5.46
CA PRO A 39 13.56 3.91 5.15
C PRO A 39 13.97 4.38 3.76
N ARG A 40 15.17 4.03 3.29
CA ARG A 40 15.67 4.45 1.96
C ARG A 40 14.88 3.78 0.85
N GLN A 41 14.53 2.50 1.04
CA GLN A 41 13.71 1.79 0.07
C GLN A 41 12.26 2.29 0.08
N ARG A 42 11.71 2.64 1.26
CA ARG A 42 10.41 3.31 1.33
C ARG A 42 10.40 4.62 0.56
N GLU A 43 11.39 5.49 0.77
CA GLU A 43 11.51 6.76 0.05
C GLU A 43 11.59 6.56 -1.47
N ALA A 44 12.31 5.54 -1.93
CA ALA A 44 12.39 5.19 -3.35
C ALA A 44 11.03 4.80 -3.98
N HIS A 45 10.03 4.42 -3.18
CA HIS A 45 8.67 4.10 -3.66
C HIS A 45 7.75 5.33 -3.72
N LEU A 46 8.16 6.48 -3.18
CA LEU A 46 7.40 7.72 -3.34
C LEU A 46 7.33 8.12 -4.83
N GLY A 47 6.16 8.59 -5.25
CA GLY A 47 5.89 8.93 -6.65
C GLY A 47 5.64 7.73 -7.57
N GLN A 48 6.01 6.51 -7.18
CA GLN A 48 5.83 5.32 -8.02
C GLN A 48 4.37 4.84 -8.04
N PRO A 49 3.88 4.27 -9.16
CA PRO A 49 2.59 3.58 -9.19
C PRO A 49 2.50 2.49 -8.13
N PHE A 50 1.34 2.35 -7.51
CA PHE A 50 1.10 1.32 -6.52
C PHE A 50 -0.35 0.83 -6.61
N ALA A 51 -0.54 -0.48 -6.73
CA ALA A 51 -1.86 -1.08 -6.88
C ALA A 51 -2.72 -0.83 -5.63
N CYS A 52 -3.94 -0.32 -5.84
CA CYS A 52 -4.92 -0.12 -4.78
C CYS A 52 -5.89 -1.30 -4.73
N GLY A 53 -5.91 -2.03 -3.61
CA GLY A 53 -6.84 -3.14 -3.43
C GLY A 53 -8.32 -2.71 -3.35
N TRP A 54 -8.61 -1.47 -2.96
CA TRP A 54 -9.98 -0.93 -2.96
C TRP A 54 -10.47 -0.67 -4.38
N CYS A 55 -9.70 0.07 -5.18
CA CYS A 55 -10.06 0.32 -6.59
C CYS A 55 -10.18 -0.97 -7.39
N ALA A 56 -9.31 -1.97 -7.15
CA ALA A 56 -9.42 -3.27 -7.81
C ALA A 56 -10.78 -3.94 -7.52
N ARG A 57 -11.27 -3.87 -6.28
CA ARG A 57 -12.56 -4.46 -5.88
C ARG A 57 -13.77 -3.72 -6.44
N GLU A 58 -13.67 -2.40 -6.61
CA GLU A 58 -14.74 -1.59 -7.22
C GLU A 58 -14.93 -1.99 -8.69
N GLN A 59 -13.84 -2.13 -9.43
CA GLN A 59 -13.86 -2.56 -10.84
C GLN A 59 -14.44 -3.98 -11.00
N ASP A 60 -14.15 -4.90 -10.08
CA ASP A 60 -14.71 -6.26 -10.09
C ASP A 60 -16.22 -6.31 -9.83
N THR A 61 -16.76 -5.26 -9.19
CA THR A 61 -18.20 -5.18 -8.85
C THR A 61 -18.99 -4.61 -10.03
N GLU A 62 -18.45 -3.62 -10.75
CA GLU A 62 -19.09 -3.00 -11.92
C GLU A 62 -19.22 -3.94 -13.13
N ASP A 63 -18.35 -4.95 -13.27
CA ASP A 63 -18.38 -5.91 -14.39
C ASP A 63 -19.38 -7.08 -14.17
N LYS A 64 -20.06 -7.12 -13.02
CA LYS A 64 -20.99 -8.20 -12.63
C LYS A 64 -22.47 -7.84 -12.73
N ASP A 65 -22.79 -6.63 -13.18
CA ASP A 65 -24.15 -6.15 -13.45
C ASP A 65 -24.44 -6.07 -14.96
#